data_AF-A0A3B9LTA3-F1
#
_entry.id   AF-A0A3B9LTA3-F1
#
_cell.length_a   1.000
_cell.length_b   1.000
_cell.length_c   1.000
_cell.angle_alpha   90.00
_cell.angle_beta   90.00
_cell.angle_gamma   90.00
#
_symmetry.space_group_name_H-M   'P 1'
#
loop_
_entity.id
_entity.type
_entity.pdbx_description
1 polymer ?
#
loop_
_entity_poly.entity_id
_entity_poly.type
_entity_poly.pdbx_seq_one_letter_code
_entity_poly.pdbx_strand_id
1 'polypeptide(L)'
;MNVFQKRPTAGEAVRRYRFTTFHQSFSYEDFIEGIKPQMENIEDGQLAYEIRKGVLKEIVEEAIDNHPKPYALFIDEVHRGNVASIFGELITLIEDDKRLGEDNELKAVLPYSRDESGIPSNLYIIGTMNTADRSVEALVNGFPVRPNNSSAHPGESVWLRIGNCSITAQP
;
A
#
# COMPACT_ATOMS: atom_id res chain seq x y z
N MET A 1 -26.07 -0.11 4.27
CA MET A 1 -26.26 0.55 2.96
C MET A 1 -24.89 0.74 2.34
N ASN A 2 -24.59 0.08 1.22
CA ASN A 2 -23.21 -0.12 0.74
C ASN A 2 -22.67 1.16 0.06
N VAL A 3 -21.73 1.85 0.70
CA VAL A 3 -21.15 3.13 0.23
C VAL A 3 -20.38 2.95 -1.09
N PHE A 4 -19.99 1.72 -1.42
CA PHE A 4 -19.17 1.37 -2.59
C PHE A 4 -19.87 1.41 -3.95
N GLN A 5 -21.20 1.63 -4.02
CA GLN A 5 -21.91 1.73 -5.30
C GLN A 5 -22.24 3.16 -5.74
N LYS A 6 -21.82 4.19 -4.99
CA LYS A 6 -22.14 5.57 -5.36
C LYS A 6 -21.18 6.05 -6.44
N ARG A 7 -21.58 5.93 -7.71
CA ARG A 7 -20.89 6.58 -8.83
C ARG A 7 -20.81 8.09 -8.54
N PRO A 8 -19.65 8.74 -8.75
CA PRO A 8 -19.52 10.18 -8.53
C PRO A 8 -20.61 10.92 -9.31
N THR A 9 -21.38 11.76 -8.62
CA THR A 9 -22.33 12.65 -9.28
C THR A 9 -21.59 13.70 -10.10
N ALA A 10 -22.19 14.14 -11.21
CA ALA A 10 -21.58 15.14 -12.08
C ALA A 10 -21.21 16.41 -11.28
N GLY A 11 -19.91 16.69 -11.15
CA GLY A 11 -19.36 17.82 -10.37
C GLY A 11 -18.53 17.42 -9.14
N GLU A 12 -18.51 16.16 -8.75
CA GLU A 12 -17.72 15.70 -7.60
C GLU A 12 -16.28 15.36 -8.01
N ALA A 13 -15.29 16.01 -7.37
CA ALA A 13 -13.88 15.79 -7.68
C ALA A 13 -13.44 14.38 -7.26
N VAL A 14 -13.14 13.52 -8.23
CA VAL A 14 -12.65 12.16 -7.97
C VAL A 14 -11.20 12.22 -7.51
N ARG A 15 -10.95 11.94 -6.23
CA ARG A 15 -9.60 11.81 -5.67
C ARG A 15 -9.02 10.44 -5.98
N ARG A 16 -8.07 10.37 -6.91
CA ARG A 16 -7.36 9.14 -7.30
C ARG A 16 -6.06 8.94 -6.51
N TYR A 17 -6.10 9.29 -5.23
CA TYR A 17 -4.97 9.05 -4.36
C TYR A 17 -5.43 8.77 -2.93
N ARG A 18 -4.55 8.12 -2.17
CA ARG A 18 -4.67 7.92 -0.73
C ARG A 18 -3.34 8.28 -0.08
N PHE A 19 -3.41 8.68 1.18
CA PHE A 19 -2.25 8.99 2.00
C PHE A 19 -2.40 8.21 3.31
N THR A 20 -1.32 7.57 3.74
CA THR A 20 -1.21 6.90 5.04
C THR A 20 0.16 7.17 5.64
N THR A 21 0.31 6.98 6.94
CA THR A 21 1.58 7.11 7.66
C THR A 21 1.83 5.82 8.44
N PHE A 22 2.99 5.21 8.24
CA PHE A 22 3.38 4.03 9.00
C PHE A 22 3.87 4.42 10.40
N HIS A 23 3.56 3.56 11.37
CA HIS A 23 4.01 3.66 12.75
C HIS A 23 4.21 2.25 13.31
N GLN A 24 4.82 2.15 14.49
CA GLN A 24 5.23 0.85 15.06
C GLN A 24 4.07 -0.14 15.27
N SER A 25 2.87 0.39 15.54
CA SER A 25 1.65 -0.43 15.68
C SER A 25 0.86 -0.61 14.37
N PHE A 26 1.35 -0.11 13.24
CA PHE A 26 0.64 -0.20 11.96
C PHE A 26 0.80 -1.63 11.42
N SER A 27 -0.31 -2.27 11.08
CA SER A 27 -0.35 -3.71 10.85
C SER A 27 -0.89 -4.07 9.46
N TYR A 28 -0.79 -5.36 9.14
CA TYR A 28 -1.43 -5.94 7.95
C TYR A 28 -2.93 -5.62 7.90
N GLU A 29 -3.62 -5.65 9.05
CA GLU A 29 -5.06 -5.44 9.15
C GLU A 29 -5.48 -4.01 8.81
N ASP A 30 -4.59 -3.05 9.02
CA ASP A 30 -4.81 -1.64 8.66
C ASP A 30 -4.53 -1.37 7.17
N PHE A 31 -3.67 -2.18 6.56
CA PHE A 31 -3.13 -1.94 5.23
C PHE A 31 -3.78 -2.77 4.13
N ILE A 32 -3.98 -4.06 4.37
CA ILE A 32 -4.51 -5.02 3.39
C ILE A 32 -5.95 -5.38 3.74
N GLU A 33 -6.18 -6.15 4.78
CA GLU A 33 -7.51 -6.50 5.27
C GLU A 33 -7.42 -7.09 6.68
N GLY A 34 -8.46 -6.89 7.49
CA GLY A 34 -8.55 -7.42 8.84
C GLY A 34 -9.97 -7.80 9.23
N ILE A 35 -10.11 -8.61 10.28
CA ILE A 35 -11.42 -9.01 10.82
C ILE A 35 -11.82 -8.05 11.95
N LYS A 36 -13.02 -7.47 11.87
CA LYS A 36 -13.60 -6.65 12.94
C LYS A 36 -14.96 -7.17 13.39
N PRO A 37 -15.33 -7.04 14.68
CA PRO A 37 -16.65 -7.42 15.16
C PRO A 37 -17.71 -6.40 14.71
N GLN A 38 -18.89 -6.89 14.30
CA GLN A 38 -20.04 -6.04 14.02
C GLN A 38 -20.82 -5.76 15.32
N MET A 39 -20.89 -4.50 15.72
CA MET A 39 -21.59 -4.09 16.95
C MET A 39 -23.11 -3.88 16.76
N GLU A 40 -23.59 -3.80 15.51
CA GLU A 40 -24.97 -3.40 15.20
C GLU A 40 -26.01 -4.52 15.37
N ASN A 41 -25.59 -5.79 15.55
CA ASN A 41 -26.49 -6.95 15.65
C ASN A 41 -26.30 -7.76 16.94
N ILE A 42 -26.06 -7.09 18.08
CA ILE A 42 -25.96 -7.74 19.40
C ILE A 42 -27.37 -7.89 20.01
N GLU A 43 -28.34 -8.41 19.27
CA GLU A 43 -29.69 -8.69 19.80
C GLU A 43 -29.82 -10.14 20.33
N ASP A 44 -28.96 -11.07 19.89
CA ASP A 44 -29.04 -12.50 20.24
C ASP A 44 -27.74 -13.10 20.82
N GLY A 45 -26.80 -12.25 21.26
CA GLY A 45 -25.52 -12.70 21.83
C GLY A 45 -24.57 -13.40 20.83
N GLN A 46 -24.90 -13.42 19.54
CA GLN A 46 -24.02 -13.90 18.48
C GLN A 46 -23.11 -12.78 18.00
N LEU A 47 -21.80 -12.96 18.21
CA LEU A 47 -20.78 -12.03 17.71
C LEU A 47 -20.56 -12.28 16.20
N ALA A 48 -21.03 -11.37 15.36
CA ALA A 48 -20.75 -11.40 13.92
C ALA A 48 -19.41 -10.73 13.62
N TYR A 49 -18.65 -11.27 12.67
CA TYR A 49 -17.38 -10.74 12.21
C TYR A 49 -17.50 -10.30 10.75
N GLU A 50 -16.86 -9.18 10.42
CA GLU A 50 -16.76 -8.68 9.06
C GLU A 50 -15.30 -8.47 8.68
N ILE A 51 -15.01 -8.67 7.39
CA ILE A 51 -13.71 -8.36 6.82
C ILE A 51 -13.74 -6.89 6.41
N ARG A 52 -12.79 -6.13 6.93
CA ARG A 52 -12.57 -4.72 6.60
C ARG A 52 -11.34 -4.61 5.74
N LYS A 53 -11.49 -3.94 4.59
CA LYS A 53 -10.39 -3.64 3.68
C LYS A 53 -9.50 -2.56 4.30
N GLY A 54 -8.19 -2.74 4.17
CA GLY A 54 -7.20 -1.74 4.52
C GLY A 54 -6.91 -0.79 3.37
N VAL A 55 -6.11 0.24 3.65
CA VAL A 55 -5.90 1.37 2.72
C VAL A 55 -5.31 0.96 1.35
N LEU A 56 -4.42 -0.05 1.30
CA LEU A 56 -3.89 -0.54 0.04
C LEU A 56 -4.96 -1.31 -0.74
N LYS A 57 -5.72 -2.20 -0.08
CA LYS A 57 -6.76 -2.99 -0.76
C LYS A 57 -7.85 -2.08 -1.35
N GLU A 58 -8.27 -1.06 -0.61
CA GLU A 58 -9.23 -0.07 -1.10
C GLU A 58 -8.75 0.64 -2.37
N ILE A 59 -7.53 1.19 -2.38
CA ILE A 59 -7.03 1.91 -3.56
C ILE A 59 -6.72 0.97 -4.74
N VAL A 60 -6.33 -0.27 -4.47
CA VAL A 60 -6.13 -1.31 -5.51
C VAL A 60 -7.43 -1.57 -6.26
N GLU A 61 -8.53 -1.82 -5.54
CA GLU A 61 -9.84 -2.06 -6.15
C GLU A 61 -10.32 -0.83 -6.95
N GLU A 62 -10.18 0.36 -6.39
CA GLU A 62 -10.53 1.60 -7.10
C GLU A 62 -9.71 1.79 -8.39
N ALA A 63 -8.42 1.46 -8.36
CA ALA A 63 -7.53 1.57 -9.51
C ALA A 63 -7.87 0.54 -10.60
N ILE A 64 -8.22 -0.70 -10.21
CA ILE A 64 -8.70 -1.74 -11.14
C ILE A 64 -9.99 -1.30 -11.82
N ASP A 65 -10.99 -0.86 -11.04
CA ASP A 65 -12.31 -0.46 -11.55
C ASP A 65 -12.26 0.75 -12.50
N ASN A 66 -11.21 1.56 -12.40
CA ASN A 66 -11.04 2.80 -13.16
C ASN A 66 -9.88 2.77 -14.16
N HIS A 67 -9.31 1.59 -14.43
CA HIS A 67 -8.23 1.42 -15.40
C HIS A 67 -8.61 2.02 -16.79
N PRO A 68 -7.70 2.74 -17.49
CA PRO A 68 -6.27 2.95 -17.21
C PRO A 68 -5.96 4.27 -16.46
N LYS A 69 -6.92 4.87 -15.76
CA LYS A 69 -6.68 6.13 -15.05
C LYS A 69 -5.60 5.95 -13.98
N PRO A 70 -4.60 6.86 -13.84
CA PRO A 70 -3.55 6.70 -12.83
C PRO A 70 -4.08 6.94 -11.41
N TYR A 71 -3.57 6.16 -10.45
CA TYR A 71 -3.84 6.26 -9.01
C TYR A 71 -2.53 6.33 -8.23
N ALA A 72 -2.51 7.00 -7.07
CA ALA A 72 -1.32 7.12 -6.23
C ALA A 72 -1.59 6.81 -4.75
N LEU A 73 -0.79 5.95 -4.14
CA LEU A 73 -0.74 5.73 -2.70
C LEU A 73 0.53 6.35 -2.13
N PHE A 74 0.36 7.32 -1.23
CA PHE A 74 1.46 7.93 -0.49
C PHE A 74 1.57 7.29 0.89
N ILE A 75 2.76 6.81 1.25
CA ILE A 75 3.08 6.17 2.53
C ILE A 75 4.16 6.99 3.21
N ASP A 76 3.79 7.75 4.21
CA ASP A 76 4.73 8.50 5.02
C ASP A 76 5.37 7.61 6.10
N GLU A 77 6.59 7.97 6.49
CA GLU A 77 7.37 7.27 7.50
C GLU A 77 7.45 5.76 7.30
N VAL A 78 7.71 5.33 6.06
CA VAL A 78 7.69 3.90 5.68
C VAL A 78 8.62 3.03 6.55
N HIS A 79 9.66 3.63 7.14
CA HIS A 79 10.62 2.98 8.02
C HIS A 79 10.13 2.76 9.46
N ARG A 80 9.04 3.40 9.89
CA ARG A 80 8.50 3.28 11.26
C ARG A 80 7.61 2.05 11.47
N GLY A 81 7.27 1.34 10.39
CA GLY A 81 6.54 0.08 10.42
C GLY A 81 7.40 -1.10 9.93
N ASN A 82 7.00 -2.32 10.29
CA ASN A 82 7.58 -3.51 9.69
C ASN A 82 6.99 -3.72 8.29
N VAL A 83 7.63 -3.15 7.27
CA VAL A 83 7.15 -3.17 5.88
C VAL A 83 6.83 -4.58 5.39
N ALA A 84 7.67 -5.57 5.70
CA ALA A 84 7.44 -6.95 5.29
C ALA A 84 6.15 -7.52 5.90
N SER A 85 5.93 -7.32 7.19
CA SER A 85 4.72 -7.77 7.87
C SER A 85 3.47 -6.98 7.47
N ILE A 86 3.60 -5.69 7.15
CA ILE A 86 2.49 -4.84 6.75
C ILE A 86 2.00 -5.20 5.33
N PHE A 87 2.92 -5.40 4.38
CA PHE A 87 2.56 -5.74 3.00
C PHE A 87 2.21 -7.22 2.80
N GLY A 88 2.67 -8.10 3.69
CA GLY A 88 2.38 -9.53 3.62
C GLY A 88 2.73 -10.14 2.27
N GLU A 89 1.80 -10.91 1.70
CA GLU A 89 1.92 -11.56 0.41
C GLU A 89 2.01 -10.60 -0.79
N LEU A 90 1.52 -9.36 -0.65
CA LEU A 90 1.51 -8.40 -1.75
C LEU A 90 2.86 -7.73 -1.97
N ILE A 91 3.85 -7.93 -1.08
CA ILE A 91 5.17 -7.27 -1.17
C ILE A 91 5.86 -7.54 -2.51
N THR A 92 5.77 -8.76 -3.03
CA THR A 92 6.38 -9.15 -4.31
C THR A 92 5.60 -8.61 -5.51
N LEU A 93 4.29 -8.40 -5.35
CA LEU A 93 3.41 -7.91 -6.42
C LEU A 93 3.56 -6.41 -6.67
N ILE A 94 4.35 -5.71 -5.84
CA ILE A 94 4.69 -4.30 -6.07
C ILE A 94 5.68 -4.15 -7.23
N GLU A 95 6.46 -5.18 -7.56
CA GLU A 95 7.42 -5.16 -8.67
C GLU A 95 6.69 -4.97 -10.00
N ASP A 96 7.24 -4.10 -10.86
CA ASP A 96 6.53 -3.61 -12.05
C ASP A 96 6.08 -4.75 -12.98
N ASP A 97 6.93 -5.73 -13.26
CA ASP A 97 6.62 -6.83 -14.20
C ASP A 97 5.58 -7.82 -13.65
N LYS A 98 5.37 -7.84 -12.32
CA LYS A 98 4.42 -8.74 -11.64
C LYS A 98 3.04 -8.13 -11.45
N ARG A 99 2.86 -6.87 -11.84
CA ARG A 99 1.58 -6.15 -11.71
C ARG A 99 0.54 -6.65 -12.70
N LEU A 100 -0.73 -6.38 -12.40
CA LEU A 100 -1.82 -6.69 -13.32
C LEU A 100 -1.66 -5.90 -14.61
N GLY A 101 -1.75 -6.60 -15.74
CA GLY A 101 -1.57 -6.05 -17.08
C GLY A 101 -0.12 -6.06 -17.59
N GLU A 102 0.83 -6.64 -16.86
CA GLU A 102 2.26 -6.71 -17.22
C GLU A 102 2.70 -8.14 -17.56
N ASP A 103 3.90 -8.29 -18.13
CA ASP A 103 4.38 -9.54 -18.75
C ASP A 103 4.38 -10.77 -17.82
N ASN A 104 4.68 -10.56 -16.54
CA ASN A 104 4.75 -11.61 -15.52
C ASN A 104 3.64 -11.44 -14.47
N GLU A 105 2.43 -11.00 -14.87
CA GLU A 105 1.30 -10.76 -13.95
C GLU A 105 1.15 -11.88 -12.91
N LEU A 106 1.16 -11.49 -11.63
CA LEU A 106 0.94 -12.39 -10.49
C LEU A 106 -0.20 -11.88 -9.60
N LYS A 107 -0.87 -12.83 -8.95
CA LYS A 107 -1.89 -12.61 -7.93
C LYS A 107 -1.57 -13.45 -6.70
N ALA A 108 -2.00 -12.97 -5.54
CA ALA A 108 -1.92 -13.69 -4.28
C ALA A 108 -3.33 -13.90 -3.70
N VAL A 109 -3.54 -15.02 -3.02
CA VAL A 109 -4.79 -15.31 -2.31
C VAL A 109 -4.69 -14.72 -0.91
N LEU A 110 -5.61 -13.81 -0.57
CA LEU A 110 -5.63 -13.16 0.73
C LEU A 110 -6.16 -14.10 1.84
N PRO A 111 -5.61 -14.05 3.07
CA PRO A 111 -5.90 -15.03 4.11
C PRO A 111 -7.30 -14.90 4.72
N TYR A 112 -7.85 -13.69 4.82
CA TYR A 112 -9.12 -13.46 5.49
C TYR A 112 -10.28 -13.58 4.50
N SER A 113 -10.22 -12.87 3.38
CA SER A 113 -11.29 -12.90 2.35
C SER A 113 -11.27 -14.14 1.48
N ARG A 114 -10.09 -14.77 1.31
CA ARG A 114 -9.83 -15.81 0.30
C ARG A 114 -9.96 -15.33 -1.14
N ASP A 115 -10.00 -14.02 -1.33
CA ASP A 115 -10.02 -13.40 -2.65
C ASP A 115 -8.62 -13.37 -3.26
N GLU A 116 -8.53 -13.49 -4.59
CA GLU A 116 -7.30 -13.19 -5.31
C GLU A 116 -7.10 -11.68 -5.43
N SER A 117 -5.89 -11.22 -5.16
CA SER A 117 -5.51 -9.81 -5.21
C SER A 117 -4.19 -9.65 -5.96
N GLY A 118 -4.12 -8.61 -6.80
CA GLY A 118 -2.89 -8.16 -7.46
C GLY A 118 -2.82 -6.64 -7.48
N ILE A 119 -1.62 -6.10 -7.67
CA ILE A 119 -1.40 -4.66 -7.76
C ILE A 119 -1.52 -4.25 -9.22
N PRO A 120 -2.41 -3.31 -9.60
CA PRO A 120 -2.57 -2.94 -11.00
C PRO A 120 -1.45 -2.00 -11.47
N SER A 121 -1.09 -2.08 -12.75
CA SER A 121 0.00 -1.28 -13.33
C SER A 121 -0.24 0.23 -13.27
N ASN A 122 -1.51 0.67 -13.19
CA ASN A 122 -1.89 2.09 -13.05
C ASN A 122 -1.82 2.64 -11.61
N LEU A 123 -1.41 1.85 -10.61
CA LEU A 123 -1.24 2.29 -9.22
C LEU A 123 0.23 2.59 -8.90
N TYR A 124 0.52 3.84 -8.54
CA TYR A 124 1.84 4.28 -8.08
C TYR A 124 1.90 4.23 -6.54
N ILE A 125 2.93 3.62 -5.96
CA ILE A 125 3.15 3.60 -4.52
C ILE A 125 4.41 4.41 -4.21
N ILE A 126 4.24 5.49 -3.43
CA ILE A 126 5.28 6.46 -3.11
C ILE A 126 5.49 6.48 -1.60
N GLY A 127 6.70 6.17 -1.16
CA GLY A 127 7.09 6.23 0.24
C GLY A 127 7.91 7.50 0.56
N THR A 128 7.75 8.05 1.76
CA THR A 128 8.68 9.04 2.33
C THR A 128 9.37 8.49 3.57
N MET A 129 10.60 8.95 3.80
CA MET A 129 11.43 8.60 4.95
C MET A 129 12.10 9.87 5.48
N ASN A 130 11.83 10.23 6.73
CA ASN A 130 12.60 11.27 7.40
C ASN A 130 13.97 10.71 7.81
N THR A 131 15.03 11.19 7.16
CA THR A 131 16.42 10.71 7.31
C THR A 131 17.12 11.11 8.64
N ALA A 132 16.40 11.73 9.57
CA ALA A 132 16.93 12.11 10.89
C ALA A 132 16.92 10.95 11.92
N ASP A 133 16.16 9.87 11.67
CA ASP A 133 16.07 8.70 12.56
C ASP A 133 17.23 7.70 12.29
N ARG A 134 18.37 7.91 12.99
CA ARG A 134 19.66 7.19 12.83
C ARG A 134 19.70 5.71 13.27
N SER A 135 18.58 5.00 13.41
CA SER A 135 18.56 3.72 14.15
C SER A 135 18.27 2.44 13.35
N VAL A 136 18.42 2.42 12.02
CA VAL A 136 18.12 1.20 11.23
C VAL A 136 19.17 0.89 10.15
N GLU A 137 20.38 0.48 10.58
CA GLU A 137 21.47 0.05 9.66
C GLU A 137 21.41 -1.44 9.26
N ALA A 138 20.45 -2.23 9.73
CA ALA A 138 20.54 -3.70 9.61
C ALA A 138 19.81 -4.35 8.41
N LEU A 139 19.15 -3.60 7.51
CA LEU A 139 18.30 -4.20 6.46
C LEU A 139 18.78 -4.02 5.01
N VAL A 140 19.98 -3.47 4.76
CA VAL A 140 20.42 -3.01 3.43
C VAL A 140 21.63 -3.79 2.91
N ASN A 141 21.61 -5.13 2.95
CA ASN A 141 22.72 -5.94 2.39
C ASN A 141 22.29 -6.86 1.22
N GLY A 142 21.08 -6.70 0.68
CA GLY A 142 20.50 -7.72 -0.22
C GLY A 142 19.99 -7.28 -1.61
N PHE A 143 19.96 -5.99 -1.96
CA PHE A 143 19.23 -5.56 -3.17
C PHE A 143 20.06 -4.63 -4.08
N PRO A 144 20.18 -4.92 -5.40
CA PRO A 144 21.01 -4.14 -6.33
C PRO A 144 20.37 -2.82 -6.74
N VAL A 145 21.20 -1.77 -6.81
CA VAL A 145 20.84 -0.37 -7.08
C VAL A 145 20.96 -0.03 -8.58
N ARG A 146 20.04 0.77 -9.12
CA ARG A 146 20.26 1.53 -10.37
C ARG A 146 20.43 3.02 -10.05
N PRO A 147 21.50 3.69 -10.50
CA PRO A 147 21.72 5.10 -10.18
C PRO A 147 20.85 5.98 -11.08
N ASN A 148 20.04 6.86 -10.49
CA ASN A 148 19.61 8.06 -11.18
C ASN A 148 19.90 9.28 -10.30
N ASN A 149 20.70 10.17 -10.88
CA ASN A 149 21.46 11.20 -10.20
C ASN A 149 20.57 12.41 -9.84
N SER A 150 20.38 12.67 -8.55
CA SER A 150 20.22 14.02 -8.00
C SER A 150 20.63 14.01 -6.54
N SER A 151 21.75 14.68 -6.25
CA SER A 151 22.35 14.87 -4.94
C SER A 151 21.35 15.43 -3.92
N ALA A 152 21.00 14.66 -2.90
CA ALA A 152 20.21 15.12 -1.76
C ALA A 152 21.09 15.89 -0.76
N HIS A 153 20.65 17.08 -0.33
CA HIS A 153 21.28 17.83 0.75
C HIS A 153 20.75 17.37 2.13
N PRO A 154 21.53 17.50 3.23
CA PRO A 154 21.05 17.15 4.57
C PRO A 154 19.86 18.04 4.97
N GLY A 155 18.66 17.45 5.09
CA GLY A 155 17.42 18.15 5.48
C GLY A 155 16.26 18.05 4.48
N GLU A 156 16.40 17.34 3.36
CA GLU A 156 15.33 17.16 2.38
C GLU A 156 14.66 15.78 2.48
N SER A 157 13.32 15.76 2.33
CA SER A 157 12.52 14.53 2.26
C SER A 157 12.91 13.71 1.01
N VAL A 158 13.33 12.46 1.22
CA VAL A 158 13.69 11.55 0.12
C VAL A 158 12.41 10.87 -0.41
N TRP A 159 12.16 11.01 -1.71
CA TRP A 159 11.06 10.34 -2.41
C TRP A 159 11.46 8.91 -2.78
N LEU A 160 10.76 7.89 -2.26
CA LEU A 160 10.99 6.48 -2.58
C LEU A 160 9.88 5.97 -3.50
N ARG A 161 10.25 5.49 -4.69
CA ARG A 161 9.33 4.75 -5.58
C ARG A 161 9.35 3.29 -5.18
N ILE A 162 8.23 2.78 -4.65
CA ILE A 162 8.09 1.36 -4.31
C ILE A 162 7.59 0.65 -5.59
N GLY A 163 8.55 0.20 -6.41
CA GLY A 163 8.38 -0.38 -7.76
C GLY A 163 9.52 0.07 -8.71
N ASN A 164 10.25 -0.88 -9.29
CA ASN A 164 11.63 -0.76 -9.84
C ASN A 164 12.58 0.12 -8.98
N CYS A 165 12.70 -0.30 -7.72
CA CYS A 165 13.67 0.05 -6.67
C CYS A 165 14.61 1.25 -6.90
N SER A 166 14.39 2.31 -6.12
CA SER A 166 15.43 3.26 -5.71
C SER A 166 15.47 3.31 -4.19
N ILE A 167 16.43 2.58 -3.62
CA ILE A 167 16.94 2.74 -2.26
C ILE A 167 18.34 3.32 -2.44
N THR A 168 18.59 4.51 -1.92
CA THR A 168 19.95 5.04 -1.76
C THR A 168 20.10 5.70 -0.40
N ALA A 169 21.08 5.19 0.33
CA ALA A 169 21.72 5.78 1.49
C ALA A 169 23.15 6.20 1.08
N GLN A 170 23.68 7.16 1.84
CA GLN A 170 25.10 7.45 2.10
C GLN A 170 25.81 8.56 1.32
N PRO A 171 26.82 9.23 1.94
CA PRO A 171 27.50 8.92 3.22
C PRO A 171 26.84 9.44 4.51
#